data_AF-A0AAU3LUV0-F1
#
_entry.id   AF-A0AAU3LUV0-F1
#
_cell.length_a   1.000
_cell.length_b   1.000
_cell.length_c   1.000
_cell.angle_alpha   90.00
_cell.angle_beta   90.00
_cell.angle_gamma   90.00
#
_symmetry.space_group_name_H-M   'P 1'
#
loop_
_entity.id
_entity.type
_entity.pdbx_description
1 polymer ?
#
loop_
_entity_poly.entity_id
_entity_poly.type
_entity_poly.pdbx_seq_one_letter_code
_entity_poly.pdbx_strand_id
1 'polypeptide(L)'
;MNVTDSAEIKDADRTAIPRELREIHSPWNDLRGRADSTEFPHTADGAQTALAALRALFVPTRFRLRGWSEEQLELLDAMHGEWRLLVVSGMPTTADLTWDGVVDAITAWFAEFGGEGPVLLGPDDCDLLNDITGAWVRWIKASLAHRTLTYLLRCVECEDTEAWSGPALDRAALASAAERSVHEGIGVQSFALLRAIGGPQGEASLARLCAGPLDVYDRTAAREALWGLRRRSYPDSSSLRVRPGESLVPSALSEAAIPWSCGFVDPDVPHEPLPYTPANLRLVQRALAGCEAVDVPPWSEFPPDTPVPDNDPDLSLVELDTVLAAVVPYASMFTRENLAVAQRECRLLGIVAEPDGGAEGVQEPFVSAAVFCLVRAITGGAFDWLARNPEPESAERWSVEAAMRAVRRGVADKRAMQLLLWSDTELSRRALAQIESDTGLPGALRDAVSDGVDLY
;
A
#
# COMPACT_ATOMS: atom_id res chain seq x y z
N MET A 1 -51.58 17.78 -27.55
CA MET A 1 -51.51 18.11 -26.11
C MET A 1 -52.14 16.93 -25.38
N ASN A 2 -51.33 15.92 -25.06
CA ASN A 2 -51.76 14.73 -24.34
C ASN A 2 -51.10 14.75 -22.95
N VAL A 3 -51.93 14.74 -21.92
CA VAL A 3 -51.59 14.79 -20.50
C VAL A 3 -51.48 13.36 -19.95
N THR A 4 -50.67 12.53 -20.60
CA THR A 4 -50.50 11.12 -20.19
C THR A 4 -49.03 10.71 -19.96
N ASP A 5 -48.05 11.52 -20.36
CA ASP A 5 -46.62 11.22 -20.14
C ASP A 5 -46.07 11.72 -18.80
N SER A 6 -46.86 12.46 -18.00
CA SER A 6 -46.41 12.99 -16.70
C SER A 6 -46.73 12.12 -15.48
N ALA A 7 -47.44 10.99 -15.67
CA ALA A 7 -47.76 10.07 -14.57
C ALA A 7 -46.73 8.93 -14.45
N GLU A 8 -46.22 8.40 -15.55
CA GLU A 8 -45.22 7.32 -15.53
C GLU A 8 -43.82 7.80 -15.12
N ILE A 9 -43.52 9.10 -15.25
CA ILE A 9 -42.27 9.69 -14.76
C ILE A 9 -42.32 9.97 -13.25
N LYS A 10 -43.52 10.06 -12.63
CA LYS A 10 -43.66 10.37 -11.20
C LYS A 10 -43.41 9.19 -10.25
N ASP A 11 -43.55 7.95 -10.72
CA ASP A 11 -43.30 6.75 -9.90
C ASP A 11 -41.85 6.26 -10.00
N ALA A 12 -41.17 6.51 -11.13
CA ALA A 12 -39.75 6.19 -11.30
C ALA A 12 -38.82 7.11 -10.49
N ASP A 13 -39.26 8.34 -10.21
CA ASP A 13 -38.51 9.37 -9.46
C ASP A 13 -38.63 9.25 -7.93
N ARG A 14 -39.46 8.34 -7.40
CA ARG A 14 -39.65 8.15 -5.94
C ARG A 14 -38.77 7.09 -5.29
N THR A 15 -37.82 6.52 -6.04
CA THR A 15 -36.88 5.54 -5.48
C THR A 15 -35.51 6.17 -5.24
N ALA A 16 -35.11 6.27 -3.97
CA ALA A 16 -33.83 6.83 -3.53
C ALA A 16 -32.61 6.04 -4.02
N ILE A 17 -32.81 4.78 -4.44
CA ILE A 17 -31.73 3.88 -4.88
C ILE A 17 -32.08 3.12 -6.16
N PRO A 18 -31.06 2.73 -6.97
CA PRO A 18 -31.24 1.89 -8.15
C PRO A 18 -32.01 0.60 -7.87
N ARG A 19 -32.76 0.12 -8.87
CA ARG A 19 -33.58 -1.09 -8.80
C ARG A 19 -32.77 -2.31 -8.37
N GLU A 20 -31.56 -2.42 -8.90
CA GLU A 20 -30.65 -3.54 -8.69
C GLU A 20 -30.25 -3.68 -7.21
N LEU A 21 -30.11 -2.56 -6.49
CA LEU A 21 -29.85 -2.59 -5.04
C LEU A 21 -31.07 -3.04 -4.25
N ARG A 22 -32.28 -2.68 -4.68
CA ARG A 22 -33.55 -3.09 -4.04
C ARG A 22 -33.85 -4.58 -4.23
N GLU A 23 -33.42 -5.13 -5.36
CA GLU A 23 -33.66 -6.52 -5.73
C GLU A 23 -32.58 -7.48 -5.20
N ILE A 24 -31.61 -7.00 -4.41
CA ILE A 24 -30.68 -7.87 -3.70
C ILE A 24 -31.47 -8.83 -2.81
N HIS A 25 -31.18 -10.13 -2.94
CA HIS A 25 -31.84 -11.16 -2.15
C HIS A 25 -31.23 -11.29 -0.74
N SER A 26 -32.05 -11.76 0.19
CA SER A 26 -31.58 -12.19 1.52
C SER A 26 -30.52 -13.29 1.40
N PRO A 27 -29.47 -13.31 2.24
CA PRO A 27 -29.22 -12.40 3.38
C PRO A 27 -28.47 -11.11 3.02
N TRP A 28 -28.12 -10.93 1.75
CA TRP A 28 -27.23 -9.86 1.28
C TRP A 28 -27.89 -8.48 1.23
N ASN A 29 -29.20 -8.39 1.45
CA ASN A 29 -29.94 -7.14 1.52
C ASN A 29 -30.13 -6.59 2.95
N ASP A 30 -29.71 -7.32 3.99
CA ASP A 30 -29.88 -6.89 5.39
C ASP A 30 -28.89 -5.77 5.75
N LEU A 31 -29.39 -4.60 6.12
CA LEU A 31 -28.57 -3.45 6.53
C LEU A 31 -28.23 -3.47 8.02
N ARG A 32 -28.92 -4.29 8.82
CA ARG A 32 -28.72 -4.35 10.28
C ARG A 32 -27.34 -4.85 10.68
N GLY A 33 -26.63 -5.50 9.76
CA GLY A 33 -25.33 -6.10 10.02
C GLY A 33 -25.39 -7.20 11.08
N ARG A 34 -26.57 -7.80 11.31
CA ARG A 34 -26.77 -8.88 12.31
C ARG A 34 -26.33 -10.24 11.80
N ALA A 35 -26.41 -10.43 10.50
CA ALA A 35 -25.93 -11.62 9.83
C ALA A 35 -24.40 -11.52 9.67
N ASP A 36 -23.67 -12.07 10.65
CA ASP A 36 -22.23 -12.30 10.50
C ASP A 36 -22.04 -13.29 9.35
N SER A 37 -21.14 -12.96 8.43
CA SER A 37 -20.75 -13.83 7.32
C SER A 37 -20.36 -15.25 7.77
N THR A 38 -19.96 -15.41 9.05
CA THR A 38 -19.63 -16.71 9.67
C THR A 38 -20.83 -17.60 9.99
N GLU A 39 -22.05 -17.05 10.00
CA GLU A 39 -23.27 -17.79 10.35
C GLU A 39 -23.89 -18.55 9.17
N PHE A 40 -23.46 -18.25 7.93
CA PHE A 40 -23.97 -18.92 6.74
C PHE A 40 -23.09 -20.09 6.31
N PRO A 41 -23.69 -21.22 5.87
CA PRO A 41 -22.91 -22.30 5.30
C PRO A 41 -22.23 -21.83 4.01
N HIS A 42 -20.92 -22.11 3.88
CA HIS A 42 -20.12 -21.81 2.70
C HIS A 42 -20.40 -22.85 1.61
N THR A 43 -21.34 -22.53 0.73
CA THR A 43 -21.83 -23.42 -0.33
C THR A 43 -21.73 -22.74 -1.70
N ALA A 44 -21.80 -23.52 -2.78
CA ALA A 44 -21.76 -22.96 -4.14
C ALA A 44 -22.91 -21.99 -4.42
N ASP A 45 -24.15 -22.32 -4.00
CA ASP A 45 -25.32 -21.45 -4.14
C ASP A 45 -25.16 -20.15 -3.33
N GLY A 46 -24.63 -20.27 -2.11
CA GLY A 46 -24.30 -19.12 -1.27
C GLY A 46 -23.29 -18.20 -1.95
N ALA A 47 -22.20 -18.75 -2.50
CA ALA A 47 -21.20 -17.98 -3.22
C ALA A 47 -21.77 -17.31 -4.48
N GLN A 48 -22.65 -18.00 -5.21
CA GLN A 48 -23.27 -17.45 -6.42
C GLN A 48 -24.24 -16.29 -6.09
N THR A 49 -25.03 -16.41 -5.02
CA THR A 49 -25.91 -15.33 -4.56
C THR A 49 -25.12 -14.14 -4.00
N ALA A 50 -24.03 -14.38 -3.28
CA ALA A 50 -23.13 -13.32 -2.79
C ALA A 50 -22.46 -12.57 -3.95
N LEU A 51 -21.99 -13.29 -4.97
CA LEU A 51 -21.42 -12.69 -6.18
C LEU A 51 -22.45 -11.88 -6.97
N ALA A 52 -23.69 -12.36 -7.07
CA ALA A 52 -24.78 -11.60 -7.70
C ALA A 52 -25.09 -10.32 -6.91
N ALA A 53 -25.12 -10.38 -5.58
CA ALA A 53 -25.29 -9.22 -4.72
C ALA A 53 -24.17 -8.19 -4.92
N LEU A 54 -22.90 -8.63 -4.89
CA LEU A 54 -21.75 -7.76 -5.16
C LEU A 54 -21.85 -7.07 -6.53
N ARG A 55 -22.27 -7.79 -7.57
CA ARG A 55 -22.47 -7.24 -8.92
C ARG A 55 -23.56 -6.16 -8.96
N ALA A 56 -24.61 -6.30 -8.18
CA ALA A 56 -25.66 -5.29 -8.06
C ALA A 56 -25.15 -3.97 -7.43
N LEU A 57 -24.04 -4.01 -6.67
CA LEU A 57 -23.45 -2.81 -6.05
C LEU A 57 -22.75 -1.89 -7.06
N PHE A 58 -22.35 -2.42 -8.22
CA PHE A 58 -21.63 -1.68 -9.27
C PHE A 58 -22.52 -0.75 -10.10
N VAL A 59 -23.81 -0.61 -9.77
CA VAL A 59 -24.71 0.27 -10.50
C VAL A 59 -24.35 1.73 -10.19
N PRO A 60 -24.09 2.59 -11.20
CA PRO A 60 -23.70 3.97 -10.96
C PRO A 60 -24.74 4.74 -10.15
N THR A 61 -24.27 5.49 -9.15
CA THR A 61 -25.13 6.38 -8.37
C THR A 61 -25.06 7.79 -8.94
N ARG A 62 -26.20 8.35 -9.37
CA ARG A 62 -26.27 9.66 -10.06
C ARG A 62 -26.41 10.84 -9.10
N PHE A 63 -25.62 10.87 -8.02
CA PHE A 63 -25.63 11.98 -7.06
C PHE A 63 -24.47 12.93 -7.34
N ARG A 64 -24.74 14.23 -7.46
CA ARG A 64 -23.73 15.27 -7.74
C ARG A 64 -23.42 16.05 -6.47
N LEU A 65 -22.31 15.74 -5.83
CA LEU A 65 -21.79 16.53 -4.71
C LEU A 65 -21.32 17.91 -5.22
N ARG A 66 -21.93 19.00 -4.75
CA ARG A 66 -21.37 20.37 -4.85
C ARG A 66 -20.82 20.81 -3.50
N GLY A 67 -19.92 21.80 -3.49
CA GLY A 67 -19.24 22.29 -2.28
C GLY A 67 -20.24 22.82 -1.23
N TRP A 68 -20.08 22.36 0.00
CA TRP A 68 -20.97 22.67 1.13
C TRP A 68 -20.59 23.99 1.81
N SER A 69 -21.55 24.56 2.53
CA SER A 69 -21.25 25.55 3.57
C SER A 69 -20.73 24.86 4.84
N GLU A 70 -19.98 25.57 5.68
CA GLU A 70 -19.46 25.05 6.96
C GLU A 70 -20.58 24.55 7.89
N GLU A 71 -21.73 25.24 7.93
CA GLU A 71 -22.89 24.82 8.74
C GLU A 71 -23.51 23.49 8.27
N GLN A 72 -23.48 23.22 6.95
CA GLN A 72 -23.93 21.95 6.38
C GLN A 72 -22.94 20.82 6.63
N LEU A 73 -21.63 21.11 6.63
CA LEU A 73 -20.57 20.18 7.02
C LEU A 73 -20.71 19.79 8.49
N GLU A 74 -20.91 20.75 9.38
CA GLU A 74 -21.10 20.50 10.82
C GLU A 74 -22.34 19.67 11.11
N LEU A 75 -23.46 19.95 10.43
CA LEU A 75 -24.68 19.16 10.56
C LEU A 75 -24.49 17.72 10.04
N LEU A 76 -23.82 17.57 8.90
CA LEU A 76 -23.56 16.26 8.33
C LEU A 76 -22.59 15.43 9.19
N ASP A 77 -21.56 16.06 9.75
CA ASP A 77 -20.61 15.44 10.67
C ASP A 77 -21.30 15.03 11.98
N ALA A 78 -22.21 15.85 12.50
CA ALA A 78 -23.02 15.52 13.67
C ALA A 78 -23.93 14.32 13.41
N MET A 79 -24.57 14.25 12.24
CA MET A 79 -25.42 13.11 11.89
C MET A 79 -24.59 11.84 11.53
N HIS A 80 -23.38 11.99 10.97
CA HIS A 80 -22.50 10.89 10.52
C HIS A 80 -22.30 9.79 11.56
N GLY A 81 -22.20 10.16 12.85
CA GLY A 81 -22.05 9.22 13.96
C GLY A 81 -23.27 8.33 14.22
N GLU A 82 -24.46 8.78 13.83
CA GLU A 82 -25.75 8.15 14.16
C GLU A 82 -26.50 7.62 12.93
N TRP A 83 -26.07 7.97 11.72
CA TRP A 83 -26.64 7.53 10.44
C TRP A 83 -26.88 6.02 10.35
N ARG A 84 -25.90 5.24 10.83
CA ARG A 84 -26.02 3.78 10.83
C ARG A 84 -27.23 3.31 11.64
N LEU A 85 -27.49 3.90 12.80
CA LEU A 85 -28.58 3.49 13.67
C LEU A 85 -29.94 3.88 13.09
N LEU A 86 -30.03 5.06 12.46
CA LEU A 86 -31.25 5.58 11.84
C LEU A 86 -31.65 4.79 10.60
N VAL A 87 -30.69 4.54 9.70
CA VAL A 87 -30.94 3.74 8.49
C VAL A 87 -31.34 2.32 8.87
N VAL A 88 -30.65 1.72 9.83
CA VAL A 88 -30.90 0.33 10.26
C VAL A 88 -32.23 0.17 11.01
N SER A 89 -32.67 1.17 11.77
CA SER A 89 -33.90 1.11 12.56
C SER A 89 -35.15 1.33 11.69
N GLY A 90 -35.10 2.28 10.74
CA GLY A 90 -36.21 2.60 9.84
C GLY A 90 -36.27 1.76 8.57
N MET A 91 -35.10 1.41 8.00
CA MET A 91 -34.97 0.74 6.69
C MET A 91 -34.03 -0.47 6.82
N PRO A 92 -34.50 -1.58 7.40
CA PRO A 92 -33.63 -2.69 7.75
C PRO A 92 -33.10 -3.48 6.55
N THR A 93 -33.73 -3.39 5.38
CA THR A 93 -33.24 -4.04 4.15
C THR A 93 -33.09 -3.04 3.02
N THR A 94 -32.29 -3.39 1.99
CA THR A 94 -32.16 -2.53 0.81
C THR A 94 -33.48 -2.32 0.07
N ALA A 95 -34.44 -3.24 0.18
CA ALA A 95 -35.77 -3.07 -0.41
C ALA A 95 -36.58 -1.92 0.24
N ASP A 96 -36.26 -1.58 1.50
CA ASP A 96 -36.96 -0.56 2.28
C ASP A 96 -36.43 0.86 2.02
N LEU A 97 -35.31 1.01 1.31
CA LEU A 97 -34.69 2.30 0.97
C LEU A 97 -35.50 3.04 -0.10
N THR A 98 -36.50 3.78 0.36
CA THR A 98 -37.36 4.64 -0.46
C THR A 98 -37.09 6.12 -0.16
N TRP A 99 -37.43 7.03 -1.08
CA TRP A 99 -37.29 8.46 -0.81
C TRP A 99 -38.12 8.89 0.41
N ASP A 100 -39.35 8.39 0.52
CA ASP A 100 -40.23 8.66 1.66
C ASP A 100 -39.62 8.13 2.98
N GLY A 101 -39.04 6.93 2.97
CA GLY A 101 -38.34 6.36 4.13
C GLY A 101 -37.08 7.14 4.54
N VAL A 102 -36.34 7.70 3.58
CA VAL A 102 -35.19 8.58 3.87
C VAL A 102 -35.65 9.89 4.51
N VAL A 103 -36.71 10.51 3.97
CA VAL A 103 -37.29 11.74 4.52
C VAL A 103 -37.83 11.51 5.93
N ASP A 104 -38.53 10.39 6.16
CA ASP A 104 -39.05 10.02 7.48
C ASP A 104 -37.92 9.81 8.50
N ALA A 105 -36.83 9.14 8.11
CA ALA A 105 -35.68 8.90 8.98
C ALA A 105 -34.95 10.19 9.37
N ILE A 106 -34.76 11.10 8.41
CA ILE A 106 -34.15 12.41 8.66
C ILE A 106 -35.05 13.24 9.57
N THR A 107 -36.35 13.28 9.28
CA THR A 107 -37.35 14.02 10.07
C THR A 107 -37.42 13.51 11.51
N ALA A 108 -37.38 12.18 11.70
CA ALA A 108 -37.36 11.56 13.01
C ALA A 108 -36.10 11.94 13.81
N TRP A 109 -34.93 11.96 13.18
CA TRP A 109 -33.67 12.37 13.83
C TRP A 109 -33.70 13.83 14.30
N PHE A 110 -34.18 14.75 13.46
CA PHE A 110 -34.32 16.16 13.84
C PHE A 110 -35.26 16.35 15.03
N ALA A 111 -36.38 15.61 15.04
CA ALA A 111 -37.33 15.62 16.16
C ALA A 111 -36.72 15.08 17.47
N GLU A 112 -35.75 14.17 17.38
CA GLU A 112 -35.12 13.54 18.54
C GLU A 112 -33.91 14.33 19.09
N PHE A 113 -33.13 15.02 18.23
CA PHE A 113 -31.80 15.53 18.62
C PHE A 113 -31.52 17.03 18.42
N GLY A 114 -32.41 17.87 17.85
CA GLY A 114 -31.97 19.24 17.53
C GLY A 114 -32.95 20.40 17.29
N GLY A 115 -34.28 20.23 17.30
CA GLY A 115 -35.24 21.34 17.14
C GLY A 115 -36.18 21.19 15.93
N GLU A 116 -36.85 22.26 15.50
CA GLU A 116 -37.71 22.25 14.29
C GLU A 116 -36.87 21.73 13.12
N GLY A 117 -37.21 20.54 12.62
CA GLY A 117 -36.52 19.94 11.48
C GLY A 117 -36.51 20.89 10.28
N PRO A 118 -35.57 20.72 9.33
CA PRO A 118 -35.57 21.53 8.13
C PRO A 118 -36.98 21.51 7.55
N VAL A 119 -37.56 22.68 7.32
CA VAL A 119 -38.77 22.78 6.53
C VAL A 119 -38.35 22.37 5.13
N LEU A 120 -38.38 21.07 4.86
CA LEU A 120 -38.17 20.50 3.54
C LEU A 120 -39.38 20.99 2.74
N LEU A 121 -39.23 22.11 2.04
CA LEU A 121 -40.28 22.75 1.25
C LEU A 121 -40.45 21.95 -0.05
N GLY A 122 -40.99 20.75 0.10
CA GLY A 122 -41.41 19.91 -1.00
C GLY A 122 -40.28 19.36 -1.88
N PRO A 123 -40.65 18.68 -2.97
CA PRO A 123 -39.73 17.99 -3.88
C PRO A 123 -38.78 18.91 -4.66
N ASP A 124 -38.75 20.22 -4.38
CA ASP A 124 -37.89 21.19 -5.07
C ASP A 124 -36.64 21.57 -4.22
N ASP A 125 -36.60 21.26 -2.91
CA ASP A 125 -35.40 21.38 -2.05
C ASP A 125 -34.43 20.19 -2.21
N CYS A 126 -34.25 19.76 -3.46
CA CYS A 126 -33.70 18.47 -3.86
C CYS A 126 -32.21 18.25 -3.53
N ASP A 127 -31.40 19.30 -3.43
CA ASP A 127 -29.94 19.15 -3.47
C ASP A 127 -29.35 18.54 -2.19
N LEU A 128 -29.79 19.00 -1.00
CA LEU A 128 -29.33 18.45 0.28
C LEU A 128 -29.77 17.00 0.48
N LEU A 129 -31.02 16.69 0.13
CA LEU A 129 -31.58 15.34 0.22
C LEU A 129 -30.89 14.37 -0.76
N ASN A 130 -30.56 14.83 -1.96
CA ASN A 130 -29.78 14.07 -2.95
C ASN A 130 -28.36 13.76 -2.45
N ASP A 131 -27.70 14.71 -1.79
CA ASP A 131 -26.34 14.51 -1.29
C ASP A 131 -26.29 13.61 -0.05
N ILE A 132 -27.22 13.76 0.90
CA ILE A 132 -27.37 12.84 2.05
C ILE A 132 -27.67 11.43 1.56
N THR A 133 -28.59 11.29 0.60
CA THR A 133 -28.92 9.99 -0.01
C THR A 133 -27.71 9.42 -0.74
N GLY A 134 -26.95 10.24 -1.46
CA GLY A 134 -25.71 9.82 -2.11
C GLY A 134 -24.63 9.33 -1.14
N ALA A 135 -24.50 9.98 0.02
CA ALA A 135 -23.61 9.52 1.09
C ALA A 135 -24.08 8.19 1.69
N TRP A 136 -25.38 8.04 1.96
CA TRP A 136 -25.96 6.80 2.46
C TRP A 136 -25.80 5.64 1.49
N VAL A 137 -26.07 5.86 0.19
CA VAL A 137 -25.90 4.80 -0.82
C VAL A 137 -24.45 4.36 -0.93
N ARG A 138 -23.48 5.29 -0.85
CA ARG A 138 -22.05 4.93 -0.81
C ARG A 138 -21.74 4.07 0.42
N TRP A 139 -22.22 4.47 1.60
CA TRP A 139 -22.02 3.69 2.83
C TRP A 139 -22.67 2.30 2.77
N ILE A 140 -23.90 2.20 2.26
CA ILE A 140 -24.64 0.95 2.10
C ILE A 140 -23.90 0.03 1.13
N LYS A 141 -23.47 0.55 -0.03
CA LYS A 141 -22.67 -0.20 -0.99
C LYS A 141 -21.38 -0.72 -0.35
N ALA A 142 -20.61 0.14 0.33
CA ALA A 142 -19.39 -0.28 1.00
C ALA A 142 -19.63 -1.35 2.08
N SER A 143 -20.71 -1.21 2.86
CA SER A 143 -21.07 -2.16 3.94
C SER A 143 -21.50 -3.52 3.38
N LEU A 144 -22.32 -3.53 2.32
CA LEU A 144 -22.75 -4.76 1.66
C LEU A 144 -21.59 -5.41 0.87
N ALA A 145 -20.75 -4.61 0.22
CA ALA A 145 -19.56 -5.07 -0.46
C ALA A 145 -18.61 -5.74 0.53
N HIS A 146 -18.33 -5.10 1.68
CA HIS A 146 -17.51 -5.70 2.72
C HIS A 146 -18.03 -7.08 3.14
N ARG A 147 -19.33 -7.21 3.43
CA ARG A 147 -19.93 -8.49 3.86
C ARG A 147 -19.90 -9.56 2.76
N THR A 148 -20.27 -9.20 1.53
CA THR A 148 -20.27 -10.13 0.39
C THR A 148 -18.86 -10.58 0.05
N LEU A 149 -17.88 -9.66 0.03
CA LEU A 149 -16.46 -9.97 -0.20
C LEU A 149 -15.87 -10.85 0.90
N THR A 150 -16.16 -10.57 2.18
CA THR A 150 -15.71 -11.41 3.30
C THR A 150 -16.27 -12.83 3.18
N TYR A 151 -17.55 -12.98 2.87
CA TYR A 151 -18.14 -14.30 2.66
C TYR A 151 -17.51 -15.03 1.46
N LEU A 152 -17.32 -14.35 0.32
CA LEU A 152 -16.67 -14.92 -0.85
C LEU A 152 -15.22 -15.34 -0.57
N LEU A 153 -14.50 -14.57 0.24
CA LEU A 153 -13.16 -14.92 0.72
C LEU A 153 -13.20 -16.21 1.54
N ARG A 154 -14.14 -16.34 2.48
CA ARG A 154 -14.31 -17.58 3.25
C ARG A 154 -14.69 -18.76 2.37
N CYS A 155 -15.54 -18.59 1.36
CA CYS A 155 -15.86 -19.65 0.40
C CYS A 155 -14.60 -20.15 -0.33
N VAL A 156 -13.74 -19.21 -0.78
CA VAL A 156 -12.46 -19.55 -1.40
C VAL A 156 -11.55 -20.32 -0.44
N GLU A 157 -11.40 -19.84 0.80
CA GLU A 157 -10.59 -20.52 1.83
C GLU A 157 -11.15 -21.92 2.16
N CYS A 158 -12.47 -22.08 2.22
CA CYS A 158 -13.10 -23.36 2.46
C CYS A 158 -12.94 -24.33 1.29
N GLU A 159 -12.99 -23.87 0.04
CA GLU A 159 -12.76 -24.72 -1.16
C GLU A 159 -11.38 -25.36 -1.17
N ASP A 160 -10.38 -24.65 -0.64
CA ASP A 160 -9.01 -25.16 -0.53
C ASP A 160 -8.86 -26.18 0.62
N THR A 161 -9.94 -26.46 1.37
CA THR A 161 -10.00 -27.43 2.48
C THR A 161 -11.10 -28.48 2.25
N GLU A 162 -11.12 -29.55 3.05
CA GLU A 162 -12.18 -30.58 2.97
C GLU A 162 -13.58 -30.08 3.43
N ALA A 163 -13.72 -28.79 3.79
CA ALA A 163 -14.96 -28.20 4.29
C ALA A 163 -15.96 -27.75 3.20
N TRP A 164 -15.55 -27.75 1.92
CA TRP A 164 -16.40 -27.30 0.83
C TRP A 164 -17.35 -28.38 0.31
N SER A 165 -18.61 -28.02 0.17
CA SER A 165 -19.63 -28.87 -0.45
C SER A 165 -20.25 -28.15 -1.65
N GLY A 166 -19.80 -28.52 -2.85
CA GLY A 166 -20.32 -27.96 -4.09
C GLY A 166 -19.40 -28.13 -5.30
N PRO A 167 -19.84 -27.72 -6.50
CA PRO A 167 -18.96 -27.55 -7.65
C PRO A 167 -17.84 -26.55 -7.35
N ALA A 168 -16.79 -26.61 -8.17
CA ALA A 168 -15.67 -25.67 -8.03
C ALA A 168 -16.13 -24.22 -8.28
N LEU A 169 -15.58 -23.28 -7.51
CA LEU A 169 -15.86 -21.86 -7.66
C LEU A 169 -15.30 -21.31 -8.98
N ASP A 170 -16.07 -20.44 -9.63
CA ASP A 170 -15.60 -19.70 -10.80
C ASP A 170 -14.62 -18.59 -10.38
N ARG A 171 -13.34 -18.97 -10.26
CA ARG A 171 -12.25 -18.07 -9.84
C ARG A 171 -12.09 -16.85 -10.78
N ALA A 172 -12.42 -16.97 -12.06
CA ALA A 172 -12.36 -15.87 -13.00
C ALA A 172 -13.47 -14.84 -12.75
N ALA A 173 -14.69 -15.31 -12.53
CA ALA A 173 -15.82 -14.45 -12.18
C ALA A 173 -15.63 -13.73 -10.84
N LEU A 174 -15.06 -14.43 -9.84
CA LEU A 174 -14.74 -13.85 -8.53
C LEU A 174 -13.63 -12.78 -8.66
N ALA A 175 -12.55 -13.08 -9.38
CA ALA A 175 -11.45 -12.13 -9.56
C ALA A 175 -11.91 -10.86 -10.30
N SER A 176 -12.70 -11.02 -11.37
CA SER A 176 -13.26 -9.88 -12.11
C SER A 176 -14.18 -9.01 -11.26
N ALA A 177 -15.00 -9.61 -10.39
CA ALA A 177 -15.85 -8.84 -9.48
C ALA A 177 -15.05 -8.13 -8.39
N ALA A 178 -14.02 -8.77 -7.82
CA ALA A 178 -13.13 -8.16 -6.85
C ALA A 178 -12.37 -6.98 -7.45
N GLU A 179 -11.78 -7.13 -8.63
CA GLU A 179 -11.11 -6.04 -9.38
C GLU A 179 -12.06 -4.86 -9.62
N ARG A 180 -13.28 -5.14 -10.11
CA ARG A 180 -14.27 -4.08 -10.32
C ARG A 180 -14.66 -3.36 -9.04
N SER A 181 -14.77 -4.07 -7.92
CA SER A 181 -15.11 -3.42 -6.64
C SER A 181 -14.02 -2.47 -6.11
N VAL A 182 -12.75 -2.68 -6.49
CA VAL A 182 -11.67 -1.73 -6.24
C VAL A 182 -11.86 -0.48 -7.09
N HIS A 183 -12.12 -0.62 -8.40
CA HIS A 183 -12.38 0.52 -9.28
C HIS A 183 -13.61 1.36 -8.87
N GLU A 184 -14.61 0.74 -8.25
CA GLU A 184 -15.80 1.43 -7.74
C GLU A 184 -15.58 2.02 -6.33
N GLY A 185 -14.42 1.79 -5.69
CA GLY A 185 -14.08 2.31 -4.36
C GLY A 185 -14.90 1.72 -3.21
N ILE A 186 -15.39 0.47 -3.35
CA ILE A 186 -16.33 -0.15 -2.41
C ILE A 186 -15.79 -1.38 -1.67
N GLY A 187 -14.52 -1.80 -1.86
CA GLY A 187 -14.06 -3.09 -1.33
C GLY A 187 -12.59 -3.17 -0.91
N VAL A 188 -12.27 -2.82 0.34
CA VAL A 188 -10.94 -3.11 0.94
C VAL A 188 -10.66 -4.62 0.99
N GLN A 189 -11.70 -5.44 1.17
CA GLN A 189 -11.58 -6.91 1.20
C GLN A 189 -11.24 -7.53 -0.15
N SER A 190 -11.31 -6.75 -1.24
CA SER A 190 -11.07 -7.25 -2.60
C SER A 190 -9.64 -7.67 -2.82
N PHE A 191 -8.67 -6.97 -2.22
CA PHE A 191 -7.26 -7.35 -2.26
C PHE A 191 -7.02 -8.69 -1.54
N ALA A 192 -7.65 -8.89 -0.39
CA ALA A 192 -7.57 -10.15 0.36
C ALA A 192 -8.20 -11.31 -0.42
N LEU A 193 -9.38 -11.09 -1.04
CA LEU A 193 -10.03 -12.05 -1.91
C LEU A 193 -9.17 -12.41 -3.13
N LEU A 194 -8.63 -11.41 -3.84
CA LEU A 194 -7.73 -11.64 -4.97
C LEU A 194 -6.47 -12.42 -4.57
N ARG A 195 -5.91 -12.13 -3.39
CA ARG A 195 -4.80 -12.90 -2.83
C ARG A 195 -5.20 -14.34 -2.49
N ALA A 196 -6.40 -14.57 -1.98
CA ALA A 196 -6.86 -15.92 -1.68
C ALA A 196 -7.18 -16.71 -2.96
N ILE A 197 -7.65 -16.04 -4.02
CA ILE A 197 -7.88 -16.66 -5.32
C ILE A 197 -6.56 -17.20 -5.92
N GLY A 198 -5.45 -16.49 -5.73
CA GLY A 198 -4.13 -16.93 -6.20
C GLY A 198 -3.96 -16.84 -7.73
N GLY A 199 -2.97 -17.55 -8.25
CA GLY A 199 -2.66 -17.58 -9.68
C GLY A 199 -3.47 -18.63 -10.45
N PRO A 200 -3.85 -18.39 -11.73
CA PRO A 200 -3.49 -17.20 -12.52
C PRO A 200 -4.45 -16.00 -12.39
N GLN A 201 -5.71 -16.18 -11.97
CA GLN A 201 -6.73 -15.12 -12.09
C GLN A 201 -6.56 -13.98 -11.08
N GLY A 202 -6.29 -14.30 -9.82
CA GLY A 202 -6.06 -13.31 -8.76
C GLY A 202 -4.79 -12.52 -9.01
N GLU A 203 -3.70 -13.21 -9.38
CA GLU A 203 -2.43 -12.59 -9.76
C GLU A 203 -2.58 -11.63 -10.95
N ALA A 204 -3.23 -12.05 -12.04
CA ALA A 204 -3.43 -11.20 -13.22
C ALA A 204 -4.28 -9.96 -12.92
N SER A 205 -5.26 -10.07 -12.02
CA SER A 205 -6.13 -8.96 -11.64
C SER A 205 -5.39 -7.96 -10.73
N LEU A 206 -4.61 -8.45 -9.77
CA LEU A 206 -3.76 -7.59 -8.94
C LEU A 206 -2.69 -6.87 -9.77
N ALA A 207 -2.09 -7.55 -10.77
CA ALA A 207 -1.14 -6.91 -11.68
C ALA A 207 -1.77 -5.76 -12.48
N ARG A 208 -3.01 -5.94 -12.97
CA ARG A 208 -3.76 -4.85 -13.63
C ARG A 208 -4.07 -3.69 -12.67
N LEU A 209 -4.43 -3.99 -11.42
CA LEU A 209 -4.67 -2.96 -10.40
C LEU A 209 -3.39 -2.17 -10.06
N CYS A 210 -2.23 -2.84 -9.99
CA CYS A 210 -0.94 -2.18 -9.76
C CYS A 210 -0.54 -1.22 -10.89
N ALA A 211 -0.85 -1.58 -12.15
CA ALA A 211 -0.56 -0.77 -13.33
C ALA A 211 -1.67 0.26 -13.67
N GLY A 212 -2.85 0.10 -13.08
CA GLY A 212 -4.04 0.89 -13.41
C GLY A 212 -4.08 2.26 -12.74
N PRO A 213 -5.03 3.13 -13.16
CA PRO A 213 -5.23 4.45 -12.58
C PRO A 213 -5.99 4.36 -11.25
N LEU A 214 -5.33 3.85 -10.22
CA LEU A 214 -5.81 3.87 -8.83
C LEU A 214 -5.17 5.02 -8.05
N ASP A 215 -5.79 5.42 -6.94
CA ASP A 215 -5.11 6.27 -5.96
C ASP A 215 -3.91 5.55 -5.32
N VAL A 216 -3.10 6.30 -4.56
CA VAL A 216 -1.88 5.78 -3.96
C VAL A 216 -2.16 4.65 -2.98
N TYR A 217 -3.23 4.77 -2.17
CA TYR A 217 -3.55 3.79 -1.13
C TYR A 217 -3.97 2.45 -1.72
N ASP A 218 -4.90 2.46 -2.66
CA ASP A 218 -5.38 1.24 -3.32
C ASP A 218 -4.29 0.58 -4.17
N ARG A 219 -3.41 1.38 -4.79
CA ARG A 219 -2.26 0.86 -5.53
C ARG A 219 -1.26 0.18 -4.61
N THR A 220 -0.93 0.77 -3.47
CA THR A 220 -0.06 0.15 -2.46
C THR A 220 -0.68 -1.14 -1.91
N ALA A 221 -1.97 -1.15 -1.60
CA ALA A 221 -2.67 -2.36 -1.15
C ALA A 221 -2.67 -3.47 -2.22
N ALA A 222 -2.84 -3.13 -3.50
CA ALA A 222 -2.74 -4.06 -4.61
C ALA A 222 -1.32 -4.66 -4.72
N ARG A 223 -0.29 -3.82 -4.59
CA ARG A 223 1.13 -4.22 -4.62
C ARG A 223 1.46 -5.16 -3.47
N GLU A 224 1.06 -4.82 -2.24
CA GLU A 224 1.27 -5.68 -1.07
C GLU A 224 0.58 -7.04 -1.24
N ALA A 225 -0.65 -7.08 -1.75
CA ALA A 225 -1.37 -8.32 -2.01
C ALA A 225 -0.70 -9.16 -3.10
N LEU A 226 -0.26 -8.55 -4.21
CA LEU A 226 0.46 -9.22 -5.30
C LEU A 226 1.81 -9.75 -4.83
N TRP A 227 2.54 -8.93 -4.09
CA TRP A 227 3.81 -9.32 -3.49
C TRP A 227 3.64 -10.47 -2.51
N GLY A 228 2.57 -10.46 -1.70
CA GLY A 228 2.21 -11.55 -0.80
C GLY A 228 2.01 -12.89 -1.50
N LEU A 229 1.48 -12.89 -2.73
CA LEU A 229 1.37 -14.09 -3.58
C LEU A 229 2.75 -14.54 -4.07
N ARG A 230 3.50 -13.62 -4.66
CA ARG A 230 4.73 -13.93 -5.40
C ARG A 230 5.93 -14.22 -4.51
N ARG A 231 6.02 -13.57 -3.34
CA ARG A 231 7.13 -13.76 -2.40
C ARG A 231 7.34 -15.23 -2.01
N ARG A 232 6.26 -16.02 -1.94
CA ARG A 232 6.32 -17.46 -1.59
C ARG A 232 7.03 -18.31 -2.64
N SER A 233 7.15 -17.81 -3.87
CA SER A 233 7.86 -18.48 -4.96
C SER A 233 9.36 -18.22 -4.93
N TYR A 234 9.83 -17.30 -4.07
CA TYR A 234 11.26 -17.08 -3.82
C TYR A 234 11.67 -17.96 -2.64
N PRO A 235 12.54 -18.95 -2.87
CA PRO A 235 13.02 -19.82 -1.81
C PRO A 235 13.65 -19.00 -0.68
N ASP A 236 13.58 -19.52 0.56
CA ASP A 236 14.35 -18.97 1.67
C ASP A 236 15.83 -18.83 1.26
N SER A 237 16.48 -17.80 1.77
CA SER A 237 17.81 -17.34 1.37
C SER A 237 18.88 -18.44 1.26
N SER A 238 18.73 -19.51 2.05
CA SER A 238 19.58 -20.70 2.07
C SER A 238 19.50 -21.62 0.84
N SER A 239 18.50 -21.44 -0.03
CA SER A 239 18.24 -22.32 -1.18
C SER A 239 18.28 -21.60 -2.54
N LEU A 240 18.61 -20.30 -2.52
CA LEU A 240 18.74 -19.49 -3.73
C LEU A 240 20.04 -19.81 -4.46
N ARG A 241 19.91 -20.25 -5.72
CA ARG A 241 21.05 -20.46 -6.60
C ARG A 241 21.46 -19.15 -7.26
N VAL A 242 22.72 -18.76 -7.07
CA VAL A 242 23.34 -17.69 -7.86
C VAL A 242 23.26 -18.08 -9.34
N ARG A 243 22.52 -17.32 -10.15
CA ARG A 243 22.57 -17.48 -11.60
C ARG A 243 23.95 -17.05 -12.09
N PRO A 244 24.59 -17.81 -13.00
CA PRO A 244 25.89 -17.44 -13.53
C PRO A 244 25.80 -16.07 -14.21
N GLY A 245 26.75 -15.18 -13.91
CA GLY A 245 26.79 -13.81 -14.42
C GLY A 245 28.01 -13.07 -13.87
N GLU A 246 28.37 -11.96 -14.53
CA GLU A 246 29.39 -11.04 -14.00
C GLU A 246 28.83 -10.30 -12.78
N SER A 247 29.63 -10.21 -11.72
CA SER A 247 29.23 -9.46 -10.53
C SER A 247 29.30 -7.97 -10.82
N LEU A 248 28.21 -7.27 -10.51
CA LEU A 248 28.11 -5.81 -10.63
C LEU A 248 28.72 -5.09 -9.42
N VAL A 249 29.25 -5.83 -8.46
CA VAL A 249 29.79 -5.29 -7.21
C VAL A 249 31.23 -5.79 -7.00
N PRO A 250 32.07 -5.00 -6.30
CA PRO A 250 33.42 -5.41 -5.97
C PRO A 250 33.47 -6.72 -5.16
N SER A 251 34.57 -7.47 -5.28
CA SER A 251 34.77 -8.73 -4.54
C SER A 251 34.66 -8.58 -3.02
N ALA A 252 34.99 -7.39 -2.50
CA ALA A 252 34.80 -7.04 -1.10
C ALA A 252 33.35 -7.18 -0.62
N LEU A 253 32.37 -6.96 -1.50
CA LEU A 253 30.95 -7.14 -1.24
C LEU A 253 30.46 -8.51 -1.69
N SER A 254 30.86 -8.98 -2.88
CA SER A 254 30.36 -10.25 -3.42
C SER A 254 30.81 -11.48 -2.63
N GLU A 255 31.92 -11.41 -1.91
CA GLU A 255 32.40 -12.51 -1.06
C GLU A 255 31.82 -12.45 0.36
N ALA A 256 31.16 -11.35 0.73
CA ALA A 256 30.53 -11.23 2.03
C ALA A 256 29.22 -12.04 2.05
N ALA A 257 29.14 -13.03 2.94
CA ALA A 257 27.94 -13.83 3.15
C ALA A 257 26.90 -13.11 4.03
N ILE A 258 26.70 -11.82 3.82
CA ILE A 258 25.80 -10.97 4.62
C ILE A 258 24.56 -10.65 3.77
N PRO A 259 23.34 -10.95 4.26
CA PRO A 259 22.13 -10.43 3.65
C PRO A 259 22.14 -8.91 3.70
N TRP A 260 22.21 -8.24 2.55
CA TRP A 260 22.50 -6.81 2.53
C TRP A 260 21.37 -5.94 3.10
N SER A 261 20.13 -6.44 3.05
CA SER A 261 18.93 -5.74 3.54
C SER A 261 18.76 -5.83 5.06
N CYS A 262 19.47 -6.75 5.72
CA CYS A 262 19.34 -6.98 7.17
C CYS A 262 20.48 -6.36 7.98
N GLY A 263 21.46 -5.72 7.31
CA GLY A 263 22.65 -5.17 7.95
C GLY A 263 23.58 -6.25 8.52
N PHE A 264 24.40 -5.87 9.50
CA PHE A 264 25.39 -6.74 10.14
C PHE A 264 24.77 -7.49 11.32
N VAL A 265 23.86 -8.41 11.01
CA VAL A 265 23.15 -9.28 11.97
C VAL A 265 23.71 -10.71 11.98
N ASP A 266 23.53 -11.39 13.10
CA ASP A 266 23.88 -12.80 13.27
C ASP A 266 23.01 -13.68 12.35
N PRO A 267 23.61 -14.54 11.51
CA PRO A 267 22.86 -15.42 10.63
C PRO A 267 22.08 -16.53 11.37
N ASP A 268 22.50 -16.90 12.59
CA ASP A 268 21.87 -17.94 13.39
C ASP A 268 20.73 -17.39 14.28
N VAL A 269 20.77 -16.09 14.58
CA VAL A 269 19.72 -15.38 15.33
C VAL A 269 19.27 -14.15 14.54
N PRO A 270 18.28 -14.29 13.65
CA PRO A 270 17.73 -13.17 12.90
C PRO A 270 17.33 -12.05 13.87
N HIS A 271 17.74 -10.81 13.57
CA HIS A 271 17.55 -9.59 14.37
C HIS A 271 18.58 -9.31 15.49
N GLU A 272 19.46 -10.24 15.84
CA GLU A 272 20.56 -9.95 16.76
C GLU A 272 21.74 -9.34 15.98
N PRO A 273 22.30 -8.18 16.38
CA PRO A 273 23.47 -7.62 15.71
C PRO A 273 24.70 -8.54 15.91
N LEU A 274 25.61 -8.57 14.94
CA LEU A 274 26.89 -9.26 15.10
C LEU A 274 27.63 -8.71 16.34
N PRO A 275 28.30 -9.55 17.14
CA PRO A 275 29.02 -9.07 18.32
C PRO A 275 30.21 -8.19 17.92
N TYR A 276 30.56 -7.24 18.80
CA TYR A 276 31.72 -6.38 18.62
C TYR A 276 33.04 -7.14 18.78
N THR A 277 33.59 -7.62 17.67
CA THR A 277 34.86 -8.37 17.63
C THR A 277 35.80 -7.82 16.56
N PRO A 278 37.13 -8.00 16.68
CA PRO A 278 38.07 -7.60 15.63
C PRO A 278 37.81 -8.24 14.26
N ALA A 279 37.21 -9.44 14.23
CA ALA A 279 36.83 -10.10 12.99
C ALA A 279 35.66 -9.38 12.30
N ASN A 280 34.62 -9.03 13.06
CA ASN A 280 33.45 -8.31 12.55
C ASN A 280 33.79 -6.86 12.20
N LEU A 281 34.69 -6.22 12.94
CA LEU A 281 35.21 -4.90 12.59
C LEU A 281 35.89 -4.90 11.22
N ARG A 282 36.76 -5.91 10.95
CA ARG A 282 37.39 -6.07 9.63
C ARG A 282 36.38 -6.34 8.52
N LEU A 283 35.31 -7.08 8.83
CA LEU A 283 34.21 -7.34 7.90
C LEU A 283 33.48 -6.04 7.53
N VAL A 284 33.13 -5.22 8.52
CA VAL A 284 32.50 -3.90 8.33
C VAL A 284 33.41 -2.95 7.54
N GLN A 285 34.69 -2.88 7.90
CA GLN A 285 35.68 -2.07 7.17
C GLN A 285 35.81 -2.51 5.70
N ARG A 286 35.88 -3.82 5.45
CA ARG A 286 35.94 -4.37 4.10
C ARG A 286 34.68 -4.04 3.29
N ALA A 287 33.51 -4.15 3.91
CA ALA A 287 32.24 -3.82 3.27
C ALA A 287 32.15 -2.32 2.92
N LEU A 288 32.48 -1.43 3.86
CA LEU A 288 32.51 0.02 3.61
C LEU A 288 33.49 0.39 2.49
N ALA A 289 34.70 -0.17 2.49
CA ALA A 289 35.66 0.02 1.40
C ALA A 289 35.13 -0.50 0.05
N GLY A 290 34.40 -1.62 0.06
CA GLY A 290 33.71 -2.13 -1.11
C GLY A 290 32.65 -1.16 -1.63
N CYS A 291 31.80 -0.62 -0.75
CA CYS A 291 30.79 0.38 -1.06
C CYS A 291 31.38 1.71 -1.57
N GLU A 292 32.57 2.09 -1.11
CA GLU A 292 33.31 3.27 -1.60
C GLU A 292 33.84 3.09 -3.03
N ALA A 293 34.20 1.86 -3.41
CA ALA A 293 34.70 1.56 -4.74
C ALA A 293 33.59 1.45 -5.81
N VAL A 294 32.32 1.37 -5.41
CA VAL A 294 31.18 1.38 -6.32
C VAL A 294 30.93 2.82 -6.77
N ASP A 295 30.98 3.06 -8.08
CA ASP A 295 30.53 4.32 -8.65
C ASP A 295 29.00 4.34 -8.63
N VAL A 296 28.43 5.27 -7.88
CA VAL A 296 26.98 5.41 -7.73
C VAL A 296 26.64 6.84 -8.08
N PRO A 297 25.78 7.10 -9.10
CA PRO A 297 25.41 8.45 -9.43
C PRO A 297 24.76 9.13 -8.22
N PRO A 298 25.01 10.44 -8.03
CA PRO A 298 24.30 11.18 -7.02
C PRO A 298 22.79 11.15 -7.34
N TRP A 299 22.00 11.17 -6.28
CA TRP A 299 20.56 10.98 -6.34
C TRP A 299 19.81 11.91 -7.32
N SER A 300 20.32 13.13 -7.49
CA SER A 300 19.76 14.13 -8.41
C SER A 300 19.90 13.76 -9.90
N GLU A 301 20.65 12.71 -10.25
CA GLU A 301 20.95 12.31 -11.63
C GLU A 301 20.09 11.15 -12.14
N PHE A 302 19.20 10.58 -11.31
CA PHE A 302 18.27 9.55 -11.79
C PHE A 302 17.12 10.16 -12.62
N PRO A 303 16.77 9.59 -13.79
CA PRO A 303 15.66 10.07 -14.61
C PRO A 303 14.33 10.11 -13.85
N PRO A 304 13.39 11.05 -14.15
CA PRO A 304 12.12 11.18 -13.41
C PRO A 304 11.26 9.91 -13.39
N ASP A 305 11.36 9.08 -14.44
CA ASP A 305 10.61 7.83 -14.61
C ASP A 305 11.35 6.59 -14.08
N THR A 306 12.58 6.76 -13.60
CA THR A 306 13.19 5.76 -12.72
C THR A 306 12.34 5.74 -11.44
N PRO A 307 12.25 4.65 -10.67
CA PRO A 307 11.69 4.70 -9.32
C PRO A 307 12.55 5.69 -8.48
N VAL A 308 12.22 6.97 -8.61
CA VAL A 308 12.88 8.12 -7.99
C VAL A 308 11.78 8.85 -7.20
N PRO A 309 12.10 9.35 -6.01
CA PRO A 309 11.24 9.91 -4.95
C PRO A 309 10.29 11.04 -5.30
N ASP A 310 10.30 11.56 -6.52
CA ASP A 310 9.40 12.67 -6.85
C ASP A 310 7.94 12.23 -7.00
N ASN A 311 7.65 10.91 -6.92
CA ASN A 311 6.30 10.32 -6.89
C ASN A 311 5.88 9.75 -5.52
N ASP A 312 6.31 10.38 -4.42
CA ASP A 312 6.17 10.01 -3.00
C ASP A 312 7.48 9.37 -2.44
N PRO A 313 8.32 10.18 -1.77
CA PRO A 313 9.76 9.95 -1.64
C PRO A 313 10.21 8.71 -0.86
N ASP A 314 9.35 8.19 0.01
CA ASP A 314 9.72 7.08 0.88
C ASP A 314 9.13 5.74 0.43
N LEU A 315 8.01 5.73 -0.29
CA LEU A 315 7.29 4.48 -0.58
C LEU A 315 7.92 3.67 -1.72
N SER A 316 8.31 4.31 -2.83
CA SER A 316 8.81 3.59 -4.01
C SER A 316 10.17 2.92 -3.79
N LEU A 317 11.05 3.53 -2.99
CA LEU A 317 12.33 2.96 -2.59
C LEU A 317 12.16 1.82 -1.58
N VAL A 318 11.27 1.96 -0.61
CA VAL A 318 10.95 0.88 0.34
C VAL A 318 10.36 -0.32 -0.40
N GLU A 319 9.51 -0.08 -1.40
CA GLU A 319 8.97 -1.12 -2.27
C GLU A 319 10.06 -1.79 -3.11
N LEU A 320 10.95 -1.01 -3.75
CA LEU A 320 12.09 -1.53 -4.51
C LEU A 320 13.04 -2.36 -3.63
N ASP A 321 13.42 -1.84 -2.46
CA ASP A 321 14.26 -2.53 -1.47
C ASP A 321 13.63 -3.84 -1.05
N THR A 322 12.31 -3.86 -0.79
CA THR A 322 11.57 -5.06 -0.41
C THR A 322 11.63 -6.14 -1.48
N VAL A 323 11.46 -5.76 -2.76
CA VAL A 323 11.55 -6.71 -3.88
C VAL A 323 12.99 -7.21 -4.06
N LEU A 324 13.96 -6.30 -4.07
CA LEU A 324 15.37 -6.65 -4.21
C LEU A 324 15.84 -7.56 -3.07
N ALA A 325 15.45 -7.29 -1.83
CA ALA A 325 15.82 -8.09 -0.66
C ALA A 325 15.33 -9.54 -0.77
N ALA A 326 14.18 -9.79 -1.41
CA ALA A 326 13.67 -11.14 -1.62
C ALA A 326 14.26 -11.83 -2.85
N VAL A 327 14.46 -11.09 -3.96
CA VAL A 327 14.92 -11.67 -5.22
C VAL A 327 16.44 -11.84 -5.27
N VAL A 328 17.19 -10.89 -4.69
CA VAL A 328 18.65 -10.84 -4.65
C VAL A 328 19.17 -10.55 -3.23
N PRO A 329 18.90 -11.40 -2.22
CA PRO A 329 19.19 -11.10 -0.81
C PRO A 329 20.67 -10.90 -0.45
N TYR A 330 21.60 -11.35 -1.30
CA TYR A 330 23.04 -11.25 -1.05
C TYR A 330 23.72 -10.38 -2.08
N ALA A 331 24.75 -9.62 -1.68
CA ALA A 331 25.56 -8.82 -2.61
C ALA A 331 26.19 -9.67 -3.73
N SER A 332 26.52 -10.93 -3.43
CA SER A 332 26.99 -11.92 -4.42
C SER A 332 26.00 -12.19 -5.56
N MET A 333 24.71 -11.91 -5.35
CA MET A 333 23.64 -12.10 -6.32
C MET A 333 23.39 -10.87 -7.21
N PHE A 334 24.10 -9.76 -7.02
CA PHE A 334 24.00 -8.58 -7.87
C PHE A 334 24.72 -8.82 -9.20
N THR A 335 24.06 -9.59 -10.08
CA THR A 335 24.43 -9.80 -11.48
C THR A 335 23.34 -9.25 -12.38
N ARG A 336 23.66 -8.95 -13.65
CA ARG A 336 22.67 -8.44 -14.61
C ARG A 336 21.48 -9.39 -14.77
N GLU A 337 21.72 -10.70 -14.75
CA GLU A 337 20.71 -11.73 -14.93
C GLU A 337 19.73 -11.80 -13.77
N ASN A 338 20.22 -11.66 -12.53
CA ASN A 338 19.38 -11.65 -11.34
C ASN A 338 18.62 -10.32 -11.22
N LEU A 339 19.27 -9.19 -11.51
CA LEU A 339 18.60 -7.90 -11.53
C LEU A 339 17.54 -7.81 -12.63
N ALA A 340 17.70 -8.50 -13.76
CA ALA A 340 16.64 -8.61 -14.77
C ALA A 340 15.41 -9.39 -14.26
N VAL A 341 15.58 -10.34 -13.32
CA VAL A 341 14.45 -10.98 -12.63
C VAL A 341 13.77 -9.96 -11.72
N ALA A 342 14.54 -9.27 -10.87
CA ALA A 342 14.00 -8.25 -9.98
C ALA A 342 13.27 -7.13 -10.75
N GLN A 343 13.81 -6.71 -11.90
CA GLN A 343 13.20 -5.71 -12.75
C GLN A 343 11.85 -6.16 -13.31
N ARG A 344 11.73 -7.43 -13.75
CA ARG A 344 10.45 -7.98 -14.21
C ARG A 344 9.41 -7.99 -13.09
N GLU A 345 9.82 -8.33 -11.88
CA GLU A 345 8.93 -8.31 -10.70
C GLU A 345 8.51 -6.87 -10.34
N CYS A 346 9.44 -5.92 -10.36
CA CYS A 346 9.14 -4.51 -10.11
C CYS A 346 8.19 -3.93 -11.17
N ARG A 347 8.32 -4.32 -12.44
CA ARG A 347 7.37 -3.94 -13.50
C ARG A 347 5.99 -4.52 -13.27
N LEU A 348 5.91 -5.80 -12.89
CA LEU A 348 4.64 -6.45 -12.58
C LEU A 348 3.92 -5.79 -11.39
N LEU A 349 4.68 -5.32 -10.40
CA LEU A 349 4.16 -4.55 -9.26
C LEU A 349 3.91 -3.07 -9.60
N GLY A 350 4.18 -2.62 -10.83
CA GLY A 350 4.04 -1.22 -11.20
C GLY A 350 4.94 -0.27 -10.40
N ILE A 351 6.06 -0.77 -9.85
CA ILE A 351 7.10 0.04 -9.18
C ILE A 351 7.98 0.71 -10.23
N VAL A 352 8.25 0.00 -11.33
CA VAL A 352 8.99 0.51 -12.49
C VAL A 352 8.03 0.58 -13.67
N ALA A 353 8.00 1.73 -14.36
CA ALA A 353 7.18 1.89 -15.55
C ALA A 353 7.57 0.89 -16.66
N GLU A 354 6.59 0.45 -17.45
CA GLU A 354 6.89 -0.24 -18.71
C GLU A 354 7.51 0.78 -19.68
N PRO A 355 8.65 0.47 -20.33
CA PRO A 355 9.15 1.34 -21.38
C PRO A 355 8.13 1.48 -22.49
N ASP A 356 7.87 2.73 -22.89
CA ASP A 356 7.24 3.01 -24.17
C ASP A 356 8.10 2.37 -25.29
N GLY A 357 7.59 1.30 -25.90
CA GLY A 357 8.19 0.71 -27.10
C GLY A 357 9.23 -0.39 -26.89
N GLY A 358 9.30 -1.05 -25.73
CA GLY A 358 10.06 -2.32 -25.57
C GLY A 358 11.58 -2.21 -25.73
N ALA A 359 12.16 -1.01 -25.59
CA ALA A 359 13.59 -0.79 -25.78
C ALA A 359 14.44 -1.35 -24.62
N GLU A 360 15.55 -2.01 -24.98
CA GLU A 360 16.56 -2.61 -24.09
C GLU A 360 17.30 -1.60 -23.18
N GLY A 361 17.02 -0.29 -23.28
CA GLY A 361 17.71 0.78 -22.55
C GLY A 361 17.29 1.02 -21.09
N VAL A 362 16.17 0.45 -20.62
CA VAL A 362 15.68 0.63 -19.23
C VAL A 362 16.47 -0.19 -18.21
N GLN A 363 17.34 -1.09 -18.67
CA GLN A 363 18.10 -1.95 -17.76
C GLN A 363 19.14 -1.17 -16.95
N GLU A 364 19.84 -0.21 -17.56
CA GLU A 364 20.92 0.52 -16.87
C GLU A 364 20.40 1.44 -15.74
N PRO A 365 19.32 2.25 -15.90
CA PRO A 365 18.77 3.04 -14.79
C PRO A 365 18.28 2.18 -13.61
N PHE A 366 17.64 1.04 -13.89
CA PHE A 366 17.22 0.11 -12.84
C PHE A 366 18.41 -0.52 -12.12
N VAL A 367 19.44 -0.92 -12.87
CA VAL A 367 20.68 -1.47 -12.29
C VAL A 367 21.36 -0.44 -11.39
N SER A 368 21.49 0.81 -11.85
CA SER A 368 22.05 1.90 -11.03
C SER A 368 21.25 2.14 -9.76
N ALA A 369 19.91 2.15 -9.84
CA ALA A 369 19.04 2.30 -8.67
C ALA A 369 19.18 1.12 -7.70
N ALA A 370 19.20 -0.12 -8.19
CA ALA A 370 19.38 -1.31 -7.36
C ALA A 370 20.75 -1.33 -6.68
N VAL A 371 21.81 -0.93 -7.39
CA VAL A 371 23.16 -0.80 -6.82
C VAL A 371 23.20 0.32 -5.78
N PHE A 372 22.54 1.45 -6.02
CA PHE A 372 22.40 2.52 -5.02
C PHE A 372 21.72 1.99 -3.74
N CYS A 373 20.60 1.27 -3.86
CA CYS A 373 19.90 0.62 -2.75
C CYS A 373 20.82 -0.30 -1.95
N LEU A 374 21.57 -1.17 -2.63
CA LEU A 374 22.56 -2.06 -2.00
C LEU A 374 23.60 -1.29 -1.20
N VAL A 375 24.24 -0.30 -1.83
CA VAL A 375 25.32 0.49 -1.21
C VAL A 375 24.76 1.27 -0.02
N ARG A 376 23.58 1.88 -0.16
CA ARG A 376 22.88 2.58 0.93
C ARG A 376 22.57 1.66 2.11
N ALA A 377 22.03 0.47 1.86
CA ALA A 377 21.67 -0.48 2.91
C ALA A 377 22.90 -1.03 3.65
N ILE A 378 23.95 -1.45 2.93
CA ILE A 378 25.18 -1.96 3.56
C ILE A 378 25.89 -0.85 4.34
N THR A 379 25.99 0.35 3.76
CA THR A 379 26.63 1.51 4.42
C THR A 379 25.85 1.93 5.66
N GLY A 380 24.52 2.00 5.57
CA GLY A 380 23.65 2.30 6.70
C GLY A 380 23.77 1.26 7.81
N GLY A 381 23.68 -0.04 7.46
CA GLY A 381 23.86 -1.13 8.41
C GLY A 381 25.25 -1.16 9.06
N ALA A 382 26.29 -0.75 8.34
CA ALA A 382 27.64 -0.60 8.89
C ALA A 382 27.70 0.51 9.94
N PHE A 383 27.06 1.65 9.69
CA PHE A 383 26.99 2.75 10.66
C PHE A 383 26.09 2.43 11.86
N ASP A 384 24.96 1.77 11.63
CA ASP A 384 24.09 1.27 12.70
C ASP A 384 24.80 0.26 13.60
N TRP A 385 25.62 -0.61 13.00
CA TRP A 385 26.50 -1.50 13.75
C TRP A 385 27.58 -0.70 14.48
N LEU A 386 28.20 0.28 13.81
CA LEU A 386 29.27 1.10 14.39
C LEU A 386 28.82 1.91 15.63
N ALA A 387 27.58 2.38 15.62
CA ALA A 387 26.96 3.12 16.71
C ALA A 387 26.58 2.22 17.91
N ARG A 388 26.72 0.90 17.79
CA ARG A 388 26.53 -0.05 18.90
C ARG A 388 27.83 -0.36 19.63
N ASN A 389 28.96 0.28 19.28
CA ASN A 389 30.22 0.08 19.99
C ASN A 389 30.01 0.39 21.49
N PRO A 390 30.39 -0.51 22.42
CA PRO A 390 30.31 -0.22 23.86
C PRO A 390 31.17 0.97 24.29
N GLU A 391 32.15 1.38 23.48
CA GLU A 391 33.06 2.51 23.76
C GLU A 391 32.91 3.62 22.69
N PRO A 392 31.91 4.50 22.77
CA PRO A 392 31.69 5.58 21.78
C PRO A 392 32.89 6.50 21.57
N GLU A 393 33.62 6.79 22.65
CA GLU A 393 34.82 7.63 22.64
C GLU A 393 36.00 6.99 21.88
N SER A 394 35.90 5.69 21.57
CA SER A 394 36.90 4.95 20.78
C SER A 394 36.72 5.10 19.27
N ALA A 395 35.77 5.93 18.81
CA ALA A 395 35.53 6.14 17.38
C ALA A 395 36.83 6.49 16.65
N GLU A 396 37.33 5.51 15.90
CA GLU A 396 38.61 5.63 15.22
C GLU A 396 38.51 6.61 14.06
N ARG A 397 39.61 7.30 13.77
CA ARG A 397 39.67 8.30 12.69
C ARG A 397 39.08 7.82 11.35
N TRP A 398 39.27 6.55 11.02
CA TRP A 398 38.75 5.99 9.76
C TRP A 398 37.22 5.94 9.71
N SER A 399 36.52 5.76 10.84
CA SER A 399 35.06 5.65 10.85
C SER A 399 34.42 7.03 10.66
N VAL A 400 35.01 8.08 11.25
CA VAL A 400 34.63 9.48 11.01
C VAL A 400 34.88 9.87 9.55
N GLU A 401 36.03 9.50 8.99
CA GLU A 401 36.34 9.76 7.59
C GLU A 401 35.39 9.01 6.63
N ALA A 402 35.00 7.78 6.96
CA ALA A 402 34.01 7.01 6.20
C ALA A 402 32.62 7.66 6.25
N ALA A 403 32.18 8.09 7.44
CA ALA A 403 30.90 8.79 7.61
C ALA A 403 30.85 10.09 6.78
N MET A 404 31.91 10.90 6.81
CA MET A 404 31.99 12.10 5.97
C MET A 404 31.92 11.80 4.47
N ARG A 405 32.58 10.72 4.00
CA ARG A 405 32.50 10.31 2.59
C ARG A 405 31.09 9.86 2.22
N ALA A 406 30.42 9.13 3.10
CA ALA A 406 29.05 8.67 2.90
C ALA A 406 28.05 9.84 2.80
N VAL A 407 28.15 10.84 3.70
CA VAL A 407 27.34 12.07 3.65
C VAL A 407 27.54 12.80 2.33
N ARG A 408 28.79 13.01 1.89
CA ARG A 408 29.08 13.70 0.61
C ARG A 408 28.58 12.96 -0.62
N ARG A 409 28.55 11.63 -0.57
CA ARG A 409 28.00 10.80 -1.65
C ARG A 409 26.47 10.73 -1.63
N GLY A 410 25.82 11.25 -0.59
CA GLY A 410 24.37 11.12 -0.40
C GLY A 410 23.92 9.68 -0.15
N VAL A 411 24.79 8.86 0.44
CA VAL A 411 24.54 7.44 0.70
C VAL A 411 24.51 7.20 2.20
N ALA A 412 23.36 6.79 2.75
CA ALA A 412 23.17 6.55 4.18
C ALA A 412 23.58 7.75 5.06
N ASP A 413 23.46 8.96 4.53
CA ASP A 413 23.73 10.26 5.16
C ASP A 413 23.14 10.39 6.57
N LYS A 414 21.86 10.05 6.77
CA LYS A 414 21.22 10.08 8.10
C LYS A 414 21.94 9.19 9.11
N ARG A 415 22.28 7.94 8.74
CA ARG A 415 22.94 6.99 9.64
C ARG A 415 24.41 7.36 9.88
N ALA A 416 25.06 7.93 8.87
CA ALA A 416 26.40 8.49 9.00
C ALA A 416 26.43 9.67 9.99
N MET A 417 25.46 10.59 9.89
CA MET A 417 25.32 11.71 10.83
C MET A 417 25.00 11.21 12.25
N GLN A 418 24.12 10.22 12.40
CA GLN A 418 23.85 9.59 13.70
C GLN A 418 25.11 9.02 14.35
N LEU A 419 25.96 8.31 13.60
CA LEU A 419 27.23 7.81 14.12
C LEU A 419 28.15 8.96 14.63
N LEU A 420 28.22 10.05 13.88
CA LEU A 420 29.02 11.22 14.26
C LEU A 420 28.47 11.89 15.52
N LEU A 421 27.14 12.05 15.62
CA LEU A 421 26.48 12.61 16.80
C LEU A 421 26.66 11.69 18.03
N TRP A 422 26.52 10.39 17.85
CA TRP A 422 26.62 9.40 18.93
C TRP A 422 28.04 9.29 19.51
N SER A 423 29.06 9.36 18.67
CA SER A 423 30.46 9.23 19.13
C SER A 423 30.99 10.44 19.90
N ASP A 424 30.43 11.64 19.67
CA ASP A 424 30.77 12.94 20.30
C ASP A 424 32.27 13.21 20.54
N THR A 425 33.14 12.67 19.68
CA THR A 425 34.58 12.94 19.76
C THR A 425 34.90 14.31 19.18
N GLU A 426 36.07 14.86 19.52
CA GLU A 426 36.56 16.09 18.89
C GLU A 426 36.66 15.97 17.36
N LEU A 427 36.98 14.78 16.84
CA LEU A 427 36.97 14.51 15.40
C LEU A 427 35.55 14.54 14.83
N SER A 428 34.59 13.93 15.52
CA SER A 428 33.19 13.88 15.09
C SER A 428 32.55 15.27 15.10
N ARG A 429 32.78 16.08 16.14
CA ARG A 429 32.28 17.47 16.20
C ARG A 429 32.85 18.34 15.09
N ARG A 430 34.12 18.18 14.75
CA ARG A 430 34.74 18.89 13.60
C ARG A 430 34.14 18.43 12.28
N ALA A 431 33.87 17.14 12.12
CA ALA A 431 33.22 16.61 10.93
C ALA A 431 31.80 17.16 10.76
N LEU A 432 31.02 17.20 11.84
CA LEU A 432 29.67 17.79 11.87
C LEU A 432 29.69 19.28 11.51
N ALA A 433 30.58 20.08 12.12
CA ALA A 433 30.74 21.50 11.77
C ALA A 433 31.16 21.70 10.30
N GLN A 434 31.94 20.76 9.74
CA GLN A 434 32.28 20.78 8.31
C GLN A 434 31.06 20.46 7.43
N ILE A 435 30.20 19.52 7.83
CA ILE A 435 28.95 19.20 7.11
C ILE A 435 28.00 20.40 7.12
N GLU A 436 27.78 21.02 8.27
CA GLU A 436 26.92 22.20 8.44
C GLU A 436 27.33 23.37 7.52
N SER A 437 28.65 23.54 7.32
CA SER A 437 29.21 24.62 6.50
C SER A 437 29.44 24.26 5.02
N ASP A 438 29.19 23.02 4.60
CA ASP A 438 29.45 22.55 3.23
C ASP A 438 28.31 22.95 2.28
N THR A 439 28.47 24.09 1.58
CA THR A 439 27.47 24.60 0.63
C THR A 439 27.19 23.67 -0.56
N GLY A 440 28.00 22.62 -0.76
CA GLY A 440 27.73 21.58 -1.75
C GLY A 440 26.69 20.55 -1.31
N LEU A 441 26.30 20.54 -0.03
CA LEU A 441 25.32 19.60 0.52
C LEU A 441 23.89 20.21 0.55
N PRO A 442 22.85 19.36 0.40
CA PRO A 442 21.45 19.75 0.60
C PRO A 442 21.22 20.53 1.89
N GLY A 443 20.39 21.59 1.84
CA GLY A 443 20.08 22.43 3.00
C GLY A 443 19.53 21.62 4.18
N ALA A 444 18.59 20.71 3.92
CA ALA A 444 18.01 19.84 4.96
C ALA A 444 19.05 19.00 5.73
N LEU A 445 20.14 18.57 5.08
CA LEU A 445 21.22 17.84 5.76
C LEU A 445 22.11 18.75 6.58
N ARG A 446 22.29 20.00 6.15
CA ARG A 446 23.03 21.01 6.92
C ARG A 446 22.25 21.41 8.17
N ASP A 447 20.96 21.67 8.02
CA ASP A 447 20.08 22.10 9.11
C ASP A 447 19.90 20.98 10.16
N ALA A 448 19.88 19.71 9.74
CA ALA A 448 19.81 18.55 10.64
C ALA A 448 20.99 18.45 11.62
N VAL A 449 22.15 19.02 11.30
CA VAL A 449 23.31 19.07 12.21
C VAL A 449 23.07 20.09 13.33
N SER A 450 22.49 21.25 13.00
CA SER A 450 22.28 22.36 13.94
C SER A 450 21.15 22.08 14.93
N ASP A 451 20.11 21.35 14.50
CA ASP A 451 18.93 21.07 15.31
C ASP A 451 19.15 19.97 16.37
N GLY A 452 20.18 19.12 16.22
CA GLY A 452 20.45 18.03 17.16
C GLY A 452 19.31 17.01 17.31
N VAL A 453 18.36 17.00 16.37
CA VAL A 453 17.10 16.24 16.45
C VAL A 453 17.29 14.81 15.97
N ASP A 454 16.65 13.89 16.70
CA ASP A 454 16.52 12.47 16.38
C ASP A 454 16.11 12.24 14.91
N LEU A 455 17.09 11.83 14.11
CA LEU A 455 16.91 11.39 12.73
C LEU A 455 16.15 10.05 12.73
N TYR A 456 14.82 10.06 12.84
CA TYR A 456 14.02 8.86 12.57
C TYR A 456 13.85 8.63 11.05
#